data_AF-A0A022J4X9-F1
#
_entry.id   AF-A0A022J4X9-F1
#
_cell.length_a   1.000
_cell.length_b   1.000
_cell.length_c   1.000
_cell.angle_alpha   90.00
_cell.angle_beta   90.00
_cell.angle_gamma   90.00
#
_symmetry.space_group_name_H-M   'P 1'
#
loop_
_entity.id
_entity.type
_entity.pdbx_description
1 polymer ?
#
loop_
_entity_poly.entity_id
_entity_poly.type
_entity_poly.pdbx_seq_one_letter_code
_entity_poly.pdbx_strand_id
1 'polypeptide(L)'
;MKLFFKDLILYEGIRQVELSNIHKHEEIIDELAPESIMAETTSENEIVLIQAEQNWSGFGLFYPKLSMIPKLELMKNMPKIFLLDKHDSAISVFNGIGKVVIDYIEYEREVAKLVFCGAYIYDEDE
;
A
#
# COMPACT_ATOMS: atom_id res chain seq x y z
N MET A 1 -1.11 -11.44 2.32
CA MET A 1 -0.98 -9.97 2.50
C MET A 1 0.23 -9.67 3.37
N LYS A 2 0.96 -8.58 3.12
CA LYS A 2 2.09 -8.15 3.97
C LYS A 2 1.82 -6.80 4.63
N LEU A 3 2.23 -6.69 5.90
CA LEU A 3 2.17 -5.47 6.69
C LEU A 3 3.60 -5.00 6.97
N PHE A 4 3.83 -3.69 6.88
CA PHE A 4 5.14 -3.09 7.10
C PHE A 4 5.07 -2.03 8.20
N PHE A 5 6.10 -2.02 9.03
CA PHE A 5 6.23 -1.12 10.18
C PHE A 5 7.58 -0.44 10.22
N LYS A 6 7.63 0.77 10.79
CA LYS A 6 8.90 1.39 11.16
C LYS A 6 9.46 0.66 12.38
N ASP A 7 10.61 0.02 12.23
CA ASP A 7 11.31 -0.57 13.36
C ASP A 7 12.11 0.52 14.08
N LEU A 8 11.72 0.85 15.31
CA LEU A 8 12.39 1.86 16.14
C LEU A 8 13.64 1.32 16.85
N ILE A 9 13.83 0.00 16.87
CA ILE A 9 14.97 -0.66 17.54
C ILE A 9 16.16 -0.76 16.57
N LEU A 10 15.89 -0.82 15.26
CA LEU A 10 16.88 -0.80 14.20
C LEU A 10 16.88 0.60 13.56
N TYR A 11 18.01 1.32 13.60
CA TYR A 11 18.14 2.60 12.89
C TYR A 11 17.76 2.40 11.40
N GLU A 12 16.64 3.00 10.96
CA GLU A 12 16.03 2.84 9.61
C GLU A 12 15.55 1.43 9.23
N GLY A 13 15.26 0.56 10.21
CA GLY A 13 14.74 -0.78 9.93
C GLY A 13 13.26 -0.79 9.53
N ILE A 14 12.89 -1.71 8.64
CA ILE A 14 11.49 -2.03 8.34
C ILE A 14 11.20 -3.41 8.91
N ARG A 15 10.17 -3.52 9.76
CA ARG A 15 9.65 -4.80 10.23
C ARG A 15 8.52 -5.24 9.30
N GLN A 16 8.51 -6.52 8.92
CA GLN A 16 7.50 -7.11 8.05
C GLN A 16 6.73 -8.21 8.79
N VAL A 17 5.41 -8.24 8.61
CA VAL A 17 4.54 -9.32 9.07
C VAL A 17 3.71 -9.82 7.89
N GLU A 18 3.76 -11.13 7.63
CA GLU A 18 2.98 -11.76 6.58
C GLU A 18 1.73 -12.41 7.18
N LEU A 19 0.56 -12.08 6.62
CA LEU A 19 -0.72 -12.65 7.01
C LEU A 19 -1.11 -13.75 6.02
N SER A 20 -1.13 -14.99 6.49
CA SER A 20 -1.41 -16.19 5.71
C SER A 20 -2.83 -16.76 5.92
N ASN A 21 -3.65 -16.17 6.80
CA ASN A 21 -4.94 -16.74 7.19
C ASN A 21 -6.09 -15.70 7.21
N ILE A 22 -6.99 -15.85 6.23
CA ILE A 22 -8.03 -14.87 5.83
C ILE A 22 -9.06 -14.55 6.92
N HIS A 23 -9.22 -15.38 7.95
CA HIS A 23 -10.38 -15.29 8.84
C HIS A 23 -10.29 -14.20 9.93
N LYS A 24 -9.18 -13.46 10.04
CA LYS A 24 -9.00 -12.38 11.04
C LYS A 24 -8.14 -11.19 10.56
N HIS A 25 -8.05 -10.95 9.25
CA HIS A 25 -7.17 -9.89 8.75
C HIS A 25 -7.52 -8.51 9.33
N GLU A 26 -8.81 -8.17 9.42
CA GLU A 26 -9.26 -6.87 9.92
C GLU A 26 -8.86 -6.66 11.40
N GLU A 27 -9.21 -7.59 12.30
CA GLU A 27 -8.87 -7.47 13.73
C GLU A 27 -7.35 -7.33 13.95
N ILE A 28 -6.54 -8.09 13.21
CA ILE A 28 -5.08 -8.07 13.34
C ILE A 28 -4.50 -6.76 12.79
N ILE A 29 -5.02 -6.25 11.67
CA ILE A 29 -4.53 -5.01 11.07
C ILE A 29 -4.91 -3.81 11.94
N ASP A 30 -6.14 -3.77 12.45
CA ASP A 30 -6.61 -2.71 13.35
C ASP A 30 -5.79 -2.69 14.66
N GLU A 31 -5.45 -3.86 15.22
CA GLU A 31 -4.62 -3.93 16.43
C GLU A 31 -3.17 -3.50 16.17
N LEU A 32 -2.63 -3.85 15.00
CA LEU A 32 -1.23 -3.57 14.67
C LEU A 32 -1.00 -2.16 14.11
N ALA A 33 -2.01 -1.52 13.52
CA ALA A 33 -1.96 -0.20 12.90
C ALA A 33 -0.71 0.02 12.01
N PRO A 34 -0.53 -0.79 10.95
CA PRO A 34 0.68 -0.75 10.13
C PRO A 34 0.81 0.55 9.33
N GLU A 35 2.03 1.04 9.16
CA GLU A 35 2.33 2.24 8.38
C GLU A 35 2.21 2.00 6.87
N SER A 36 2.37 0.74 6.42
CA SER A 36 2.11 0.36 5.03
C SER A 36 1.56 -1.06 4.90
N ILE A 37 0.66 -1.26 3.94
CA ILE A 37 -0.07 -2.52 3.70
C ILE A 37 0.05 -2.94 2.23
N MET A 38 0.35 -4.22 1.97
CA MET A 38 0.55 -4.75 0.62
C MET A 38 -0.37 -5.92 0.32
N ALA A 39 -1.14 -5.79 -0.76
CA ALA A 39 -1.84 -6.92 -1.36
C ALA A 39 -0.84 -7.82 -2.11
N GLU A 40 -1.00 -9.13 -1.99
CA GLU A 40 -0.25 -10.14 -2.73
C GLU A 40 -1.10 -10.84 -3.78
N THR A 41 -2.42 -10.69 -3.68
CA THR A 41 -3.40 -11.22 -4.63
C THR A 41 -4.46 -10.17 -4.96
N THR A 42 -5.11 -10.32 -6.11
CA THR A 42 -6.19 -9.42 -6.54
C THR A 42 -7.37 -9.41 -5.58
N SER A 43 -7.63 -10.54 -4.88
CA SER A 43 -8.68 -10.66 -3.87
C SER A 43 -8.42 -9.84 -2.61
N GLU A 44 -7.17 -9.48 -2.32
CA GLU A 44 -6.82 -8.71 -1.12
C GLU A 44 -6.95 -7.19 -1.34
N ASN A 45 -7.02 -6.73 -2.59
CA ASN A 45 -7.00 -5.30 -2.92
C ASN A 45 -8.11 -4.49 -2.23
N GLU A 46 -9.32 -5.05 -2.13
CA GLU A 46 -10.44 -4.37 -1.47
C GLU A 46 -10.19 -4.22 0.04
N ILE A 47 -9.69 -5.28 0.68
CA ILE A 47 -9.35 -5.27 2.10
C ILE A 47 -8.23 -4.25 2.36
N VAL A 48 -7.18 -4.26 1.54
CA VAL A 48 -6.07 -3.31 1.65
C VAL A 48 -6.54 -1.86 1.51
N LEU A 49 -7.44 -1.57 0.56
CA LEU A 49 -7.99 -0.23 0.40
C LEU A 49 -8.77 0.25 1.62
N ILE A 50 -9.66 -0.60 2.15
CA ILE A 50 -10.46 -0.29 3.35
C ILE A 50 -9.52 -0.01 4.53
N GLN A 51 -8.56 -0.90 4.74
CA GLN A 51 -7.65 -0.85 5.87
C GLN A 51 -6.66 0.32 5.79
N ALA A 52 -6.16 0.64 4.60
CA ALA A 52 -5.29 1.80 4.40
C ALA A 52 -6.02 3.12 4.65
N GLU A 53 -7.29 3.22 4.27
CA GLU A 53 -8.12 4.39 4.57
C GLU A 53 -8.37 4.54 6.08
N GLN A 54 -8.72 3.44 6.76
CA GLN A 54 -8.99 3.44 8.20
C GLN A 54 -7.76 3.82 9.02
N ASN A 55 -6.59 3.28 8.65
CA ASN A 55 -5.35 3.42 9.41
C ASN A 55 -4.43 4.55 8.91
N TRP A 56 -4.83 5.28 7.85
CA TRP A 56 -4.00 6.30 7.19
C TRP A 56 -2.64 5.75 6.72
N SER A 57 -2.63 4.51 6.26
CA SER A 57 -1.42 3.79 5.83
C SER A 57 -1.10 4.04 4.36
N GLY A 58 0.19 4.00 4.01
CA GLY A 58 0.59 3.78 2.63
C GLY A 58 0.14 2.39 2.16
N PHE A 59 -0.06 2.18 0.86
CA PHE A 59 -0.51 0.87 0.38
C PHE A 59 -0.03 0.44 -0.99
N GLY A 60 -0.01 -0.87 -1.20
CA GLY A 60 0.24 -1.53 -2.48
C GLY A 60 -0.95 -2.34 -2.94
N LEU A 61 -1.35 -2.20 -4.22
CA LEU A 61 -2.35 -3.07 -4.85
C LEU A 61 -1.75 -3.98 -5.93
N PHE A 62 -2.25 -5.21 -5.97
CA PHE A 62 -1.82 -6.28 -6.87
C PHE A 62 -2.78 -6.40 -8.06
N TYR A 63 -2.35 -5.98 -9.25
CA TYR A 63 -3.16 -5.88 -10.48
C TYR A 63 -4.56 -5.27 -10.25
N PRO A 64 -4.66 -4.02 -9.75
CA PRO A 64 -5.93 -3.38 -9.47
C PRO A 64 -6.80 -3.20 -10.71
N LYS A 65 -8.12 -3.29 -10.53
CA LYS A 65 -9.11 -3.08 -11.61
C LYS A 65 -9.38 -1.58 -11.80
N LEU A 66 -9.69 -1.17 -13.03
CA LEU A 66 -10.11 0.21 -13.34
C LEU A 66 -11.31 0.70 -12.50
N SER A 67 -12.20 -0.22 -12.08
CA SER A 67 -13.33 0.11 -11.21
C SER A 67 -12.92 0.65 -9.84
N MET A 68 -11.65 0.49 -9.43
CA MET A 68 -11.12 1.00 -8.16
C MET A 68 -10.66 2.46 -8.27
N ILE A 69 -10.50 3.01 -9.48
CA ILE A 69 -10.01 4.38 -9.71
C ILE A 69 -10.80 5.45 -8.92
N PRO A 70 -12.15 5.47 -8.92
CA PRO A 70 -12.89 6.49 -8.17
C PRO A 70 -12.53 6.52 -6.69
N LYS A 71 -12.30 5.35 -6.08
CA LYS A 71 -11.88 5.26 -4.67
C LYS A 71 -10.43 5.72 -4.48
N LEU A 72 -9.53 5.35 -5.40
CA LEU A 72 -8.12 5.75 -5.36
C LEU A 72 -7.94 7.27 -5.51
N GLU A 73 -8.78 7.93 -6.30
CA GLU A 73 -8.78 9.39 -6.46
C GLU A 73 -9.24 10.11 -5.18
N LEU A 74 -10.20 9.55 -4.43
CA LEU A 74 -10.59 10.08 -3.12
C LEU A 74 -9.45 9.99 -2.10
N MET A 75 -8.56 8.99 -2.25
CA MET A 75 -7.39 8.75 -1.42
C MET A 75 -6.13 9.45 -1.97
N LYS A 76 -6.27 10.62 -2.62
CA LYS A 76 -5.16 11.30 -3.32
C LYS A 76 -3.92 11.56 -2.45
N ASN A 77 -4.09 11.84 -1.17
CA ASN A 77 -3.00 12.19 -0.25
C ASN A 77 -2.28 10.96 0.33
N MET A 78 -2.80 9.75 0.13
CA MET A 78 -2.14 8.54 0.60
C MET A 78 -1.11 8.05 -0.43
N PRO A 79 0.14 7.78 -0.01
CA PRO A 79 1.14 7.15 -0.87
C PRO A 79 0.67 5.76 -1.31
N LYS A 80 0.76 5.47 -2.60
CA LYS A 80 0.26 4.21 -3.16
C LYS A 80 1.10 3.69 -4.32
N ILE A 81 1.31 2.37 -4.33
CA ILE A 81 2.04 1.62 -5.37
C ILE A 81 1.09 0.63 -6.05
N PHE A 82 1.22 0.46 -7.35
CA PHE A 82 0.44 -0.49 -8.14
C PHE A 82 1.36 -1.46 -8.87
N LEU A 83 1.20 -2.76 -8.62
CA LEU A 83 1.80 -3.78 -9.48
C LEU A 83 0.87 -4.03 -10.67
N LEU A 84 1.36 -3.81 -11.89
CA LEU A 84 0.64 -4.07 -13.13
C LEU A 84 1.44 -4.96 -14.07
N ASP A 85 0.75 -5.55 -15.05
CA ASP A 85 1.44 -6.27 -16.12
C ASP A 85 2.11 -5.24 -17.02
N LYS A 86 3.29 -5.56 -17.55
CA LYS A 86 4.04 -4.68 -18.44
C LYS A 86 3.26 -4.22 -19.68
N HIS A 87 2.25 -4.98 -20.09
CA HIS A 87 1.42 -4.71 -21.26
C HIS A 87 0.01 -4.23 -20.88
N ASP A 88 -0.23 -3.91 -19.61
CA ASP A 88 -1.53 -3.43 -19.15
C ASP A 88 -1.84 -2.07 -19.77
N SER A 89 -3.01 -1.95 -20.40
CA SER A 89 -3.45 -0.72 -21.06
C SER A 89 -3.76 0.40 -20.05
N ALA A 90 -3.94 0.06 -18.77
CA ALA A 90 -4.23 0.99 -17.69
C ALA A 90 -2.99 1.64 -17.06
N ILE A 91 -1.76 1.26 -17.46
CA ILE A 91 -0.51 1.79 -16.88
C ILE A 91 -0.51 3.32 -16.81
N SER A 92 -0.89 4.00 -17.90
CA SER A 92 -0.90 5.46 -17.94
C SER A 92 -1.89 6.08 -16.96
N VAL A 93 -3.02 5.40 -16.71
CA VAL A 93 -4.06 5.88 -15.80
C VAL A 93 -3.58 5.74 -14.36
N PHE A 94 -3.07 4.57 -13.98
CA PHE A 94 -2.56 4.32 -12.64
C PHE A 94 -1.32 5.17 -12.30
N ASN A 95 -0.44 5.44 -13.27
CA ASN A 95 0.69 6.37 -13.10
C ASN A 95 0.26 7.80 -12.80
N GLY A 96 -0.96 8.21 -13.19
CA GLY A 96 -1.51 9.52 -12.84
C GLY A 96 -1.97 9.61 -11.38
N ILE A 97 -2.13 8.47 -10.69
CA ILE A 97 -2.77 8.38 -9.36
C ILE A 97 -1.76 7.93 -8.28
N GLY A 98 -0.71 7.22 -8.68
CA GLY A 98 0.33 6.68 -7.82
C GLY A 98 1.48 6.08 -8.64
N LYS A 99 2.40 5.39 -7.99
CA LYS A 99 3.55 4.79 -8.68
C LYS A 99 3.19 3.40 -9.21
N VAL A 100 3.41 3.16 -10.51
CA VAL A 100 3.31 1.84 -11.11
C VAL A 100 4.66 1.13 -11.14
N VAL A 101 4.65 -0.16 -10.85
CA VAL A 101 5.78 -1.09 -10.96
C VAL A 101 5.31 -2.36 -11.68
N ILE A 102 6.24 -3.09 -12.27
CA ILE A 102 5.95 -4.27 -13.10
C ILE A 102 6.53 -5.55 -12.48
N ASP A 103 7.58 -5.41 -11.67
CA ASP A 103 8.25 -6.52 -11.01
C ASP A 103 7.75 -6.67 -9.57
N TYR A 104 7.52 -7.90 -9.14
CA TYR A 104 7.01 -8.18 -7.79
C TYR A 104 8.04 -7.83 -6.69
N ILE A 105 9.34 -8.05 -6.94
CA ILE A 105 10.40 -7.72 -5.97
C ILE A 105 10.52 -6.20 -5.82
N GLU A 106 10.42 -5.47 -6.93
CA GLU A 106 10.33 -4.01 -6.89
C GLU A 106 9.08 -3.55 -6.14
N TYR A 107 7.93 -4.16 -6.43
CA TYR A 107 6.67 -3.87 -5.76
C TYR A 107 6.76 -4.02 -4.24
N GLU A 108 7.26 -5.15 -3.76
CA GLU A 108 7.44 -5.36 -2.32
C GLU A 108 8.38 -4.32 -1.70
N ARG A 109 9.50 -4.02 -2.34
CA ARG A 109 10.44 -2.98 -1.87
C ARG A 109 9.83 -1.59 -1.83
N GLU A 110 9.06 -1.21 -2.84
CA GLU A 110 8.48 0.13 -2.93
C GLU A 110 7.32 0.30 -1.94
N VAL A 111 6.52 -0.74 -1.73
CA VAL A 111 5.45 -0.70 -0.71
C VAL A 111 6.04 -0.65 0.69
N ALA A 112 7.12 -1.40 0.96
CA ALA A 112 7.84 -1.33 2.22
C ALA A 112 8.36 0.09 2.51
N LYS A 113 8.91 0.79 1.51
CA LYS A 113 9.42 2.17 1.69
C LYS A 113 8.34 3.18 2.07
N LEU A 114 7.06 2.89 1.83
CA LEU A 114 5.97 3.79 2.21
C LEU A 114 5.89 4.01 3.74
N VAL A 115 6.47 3.13 4.57
CA VAL A 115 6.58 3.36 6.03
C VAL A 115 7.28 4.68 6.37
N PHE A 116 8.16 5.16 5.48
CA PHE A 116 8.87 6.43 5.66
C PHE A 116 8.13 7.61 5.02
N CYS A 117 7.14 7.36 4.17
CA CYS A 117 6.35 8.44 3.56
C CYS A 117 5.43 9.13 4.60
N GLY A 118 5.00 8.43 5.64
CA GLY A 118 4.31 9.04 6.79
C GLY A 118 5.17 10.01 7.60
N ALA A 119 6.50 9.97 7.44
CA ALA A 119 7.43 10.92 8.06
C ALA A 119 7.60 12.24 7.26
N TYR A 120 7.00 12.33 6.06
CA TYR A 120 6.95 13.53 5.24
C TYR A 120 5.56 14.20 5.27
N ILE A 121 4.89 14.21 6.43
CA ILE A 121 4.06 15.38 6.76
C ILE A 121 5.05 16.47 7.17
N TYR A 122 5.78 17.02 6.19
CA TYR A 122 6.36 18.34 6.37
C TYR A 122 5.30 19.34 5.97
N ASP A 123 4.99 20.20 6.94
CA ASP A 123 4.36 21.50 6.77
C ASP A 123 4.79 22.14 5.44
N GLU A 124 3.82 22.64 4.69
CA GLU A 124 3.85 23.74 3.72
C GLU A 124 2.47 23.68 3.02
N ASP A 125 1.53 24.63 3.15
CA ASP A 125 1.71 26.09 3.25
C ASP A 125 0.50 26.83 3.86
N GLU A 126 0.83 28.02 4.41
CA GLU A 126 0.04 29.20 4.83
C GLU A 126 -0.51 29.32 6.26
#